data_AF-A0A923R0K7-F1
#
_entry.id   AF-A0A923R0K7-F1
#
_cell.length_a   1.000
_cell.length_b   1.000
_cell.length_c   1.000
_cell.angle_alpha   90.00
_cell.angle_beta   90.00
_cell.angle_gamma   90.00
#
_symmetry.space_group_name_H-M   'P 1'
#
loop_
_entity.id
_entity.type
_entity.pdbx_description
1 polymer ?
#
loop_
_entity_poly.entity_id
_entity_poly.type
_entity_poly.pdbx_seq_one_letter_code
_entity_poly.pdbx_strand_id
1 'polypeptide(L)'
;MSKISCRNATEIHLARLSVVIQTVRVRLQALGINPSQVTLIGHSYGGHLVNLLATEDMNSAQVDSMVSISGVWKPWSNGYSEYLNVDPDLAPVDRQPKISKHLTVIHSVDDETVPIEQMRDFIEWVKPLPRTSYSVLELKHGGHAPGFEDPSDSVLSQIVSAILKQSRPTALRGRHGWYEIF
;
A
#
# COMPACT_ATOMS: atom_id res chain seq x y z
N MET A 1 -8.61 14.88 -26.49
CA MET A 1 -8.12 15.18 -25.13
C MET A 1 -6.67 14.72 -25.04
N SER A 2 -5.72 15.59 -24.67
CA SER A 2 -4.29 15.27 -24.76
C SER A 2 -3.83 14.41 -23.57
N LYS A 3 -3.19 13.27 -23.87
CA LYS A 3 -2.59 12.34 -22.89
C LYS A 3 -1.61 13.01 -21.91
N ILE A 4 -1.12 14.21 -22.23
CA ILE A 4 -0.20 15.01 -21.41
C ILE A 4 -0.83 15.43 -20.06
N SER A 5 -2.16 15.47 -19.94
CA SER A 5 -2.82 15.95 -18.71
C SER A 5 -2.82 14.95 -17.54
N CYS A 6 -2.83 13.64 -17.79
CA CYS A 6 -3.01 12.63 -16.72
C CYS A 6 -1.68 12.23 -16.07
N ARG A 7 -0.63 12.06 -16.87
CA ARG A 7 0.72 11.74 -16.38
C ARG A 7 1.21 12.72 -15.31
N ASN A 8 1.00 14.00 -15.56
CA ASN A 8 1.38 15.07 -14.64
C ASN A 8 0.66 14.95 -13.29
N ALA A 9 -0.61 14.52 -13.26
CA ALA A 9 -1.40 14.50 -12.02
C ALA A 9 -0.89 13.46 -11.02
N THR A 10 -0.64 12.23 -11.47
CA THR A 10 -0.13 11.15 -10.61
C THR A 10 1.32 11.41 -10.18
N GLU A 11 2.18 11.90 -11.06
CA GLU A 11 3.55 12.31 -10.69
C GLU A 11 3.52 13.45 -9.64
N ILE A 12 2.60 14.41 -9.79
CA ILE A 12 2.36 15.45 -8.77
C ILE A 12 1.88 14.83 -7.45
N HIS A 13 0.99 13.84 -7.47
CA HIS A 13 0.51 13.17 -6.26
C HIS A 13 1.64 12.43 -5.54
N LEU A 14 2.53 11.73 -6.26
CA LEU A 14 3.70 11.07 -5.69
C LEU A 14 4.71 12.07 -5.10
N ALA A 15 4.94 13.18 -5.80
CA ALA A 15 5.80 14.26 -5.30
C ALA A 15 5.22 14.87 -4.01
N ARG A 16 3.91 15.14 -3.97
CA ARG A 16 3.22 15.65 -2.78
C ARG A 16 3.27 14.65 -1.63
N LEU A 17 3.04 13.37 -1.91
CA LEU A 17 3.10 12.30 -0.92
C LEU A 17 4.49 12.22 -0.29
N SER A 18 5.54 12.34 -1.09
CA SER A 18 6.93 12.39 -0.60
C SER A 18 7.17 13.55 0.36
N VAL A 19 6.66 14.75 0.05
CA VAL A 19 6.74 15.93 0.92
C VAL A 19 5.97 15.71 2.24
N VAL A 20 4.79 15.09 2.19
CA VAL A 20 4.01 14.76 3.38
C VAL A 20 4.76 13.77 4.27
N ILE A 21 5.30 12.69 3.71
CA ILE A 21 6.09 11.69 4.46
C ILE A 21 7.26 12.36 5.16
N GLN A 22 8.01 13.21 4.45
CA GLN A 22 9.15 13.93 5.03
C GLN A 22 8.72 14.87 6.16
N THR A 23 7.60 15.57 5.98
CA THR A 23 7.04 16.48 7.00
C THR A 23 6.66 15.71 8.26
N VAL A 24 5.97 14.57 8.12
CA VAL A 24 5.59 13.71 9.25
C VAL A 24 6.84 13.25 10.00
N ARG A 25 7.87 12.76 9.31
CA ARG A 25 9.12 12.31 9.94
C ARG A 25 9.80 13.41 10.74
N VAL A 26 9.91 14.62 10.19
CA VAL A 26 10.48 15.77 10.91
C VAL A 26 9.68 16.07 12.18
N ARG A 27 8.34 15.98 12.12
CA ARG A 27 7.48 16.19 13.29
C ARG A 27 7.63 15.07 14.32
N LEU A 28 7.68 13.81 13.90
CA LEU A 28 7.94 12.68 14.81
C LEU A 28 9.27 12.86 15.54
N GLN A 29 10.33 13.23 14.80
CA GLN A 29 11.64 13.52 15.39
C GLN A 29 11.58 14.65 16.42
N ALA A 30 10.88 15.75 16.12
CA ALA A 30 10.70 16.86 17.05
C ALA A 30 9.91 16.48 18.32
N LEU A 31 9.07 15.44 18.25
CA LEU A 31 8.33 14.88 19.37
C LEU A 31 9.09 13.78 20.12
N GLY A 32 10.32 13.44 19.71
CA GLY A 32 11.08 12.31 20.28
C GLY A 32 10.53 10.93 19.90
N ILE A 33 9.64 10.86 18.90
CA ILE A 33 9.12 9.60 18.35
C ILE A 33 10.05 9.14 17.23
N ASN A 34 10.33 7.84 17.14
CA ASN A 34 11.20 7.28 16.11
C ASN A 34 10.64 7.58 14.70
N PRO A 35 11.29 8.46 13.91
CA PRO A 35 10.78 8.83 12.60
C PRO A 35 10.90 7.68 11.59
N SER A 36 11.64 6.61 11.92
CA SER A 36 11.83 5.47 11.04
C SER A 36 10.68 4.47 11.05
N GLN A 37 9.68 4.64 11.92
CA GLN A 37 8.51 3.76 12.03
C GLN A 37 7.27 4.44 11.44
N VAL A 38 7.27 4.64 10.12
CA VAL A 38 6.15 5.24 9.41
C VAL A 38 5.52 4.19 8.49
N THR A 39 4.26 3.87 8.73
CA THR A 39 3.45 3.05 7.82
C THR A 39 2.62 3.95 6.93
N LEU A 40 2.69 3.75 5.62
CA LEU A 40 1.80 4.41 4.67
C LEU A 40 0.59 3.51 4.40
N ILE A 41 -0.61 4.05 4.59
CA ILE A 41 -1.87 3.32 4.35
C ILE A 41 -2.66 4.06 3.29
N GLY A 42 -3.12 3.34 2.27
CA GLY A 42 -3.94 3.88 1.19
C GLY A 42 -5.14 2.99 0.91
N HIS A 43 -6.31 3.61 0.72
CA HIS A 43 -7.54 2.94 0.30
C HIS A 43 -7.94 3.36 -1.11
N SER A 44 -8.46 2.44 -1.93
CA SER A 44 -8.94 2.74 -3.30
C SER A 44 -7.87 3.44 -4.16
N TYR A 45 -8.12 4.65 -4.63
CA TYR A 45 -7.11 5.47 -5.32
C TYR A 45 -5.92 5.84 -4.41
N GLY A 46 -6.11 6.00 -3.10
CA GLY A 46 -4.99 6.09 -2.16
C GLY A 46 -4.14 4.82 -2.17
N GLY A 47 -4.78 3.64 -2.29
CA GLY A 47 -4.10 2.36 -2.45
C GLY A 47 -3.30 2.29 -3.75
N HIS A 48 -3.81 2.90 -4.83
CA HIS A 48 -3.04 3.06 -6.08
C HIS A 48 -1.71 3.79 -5.87
N LEU A 49 -1.72 4.91 -5.12
CA LEU A 49 -0.51 5.66 -4.83
C LEU A 49 0.47 4.85 -3.97
N VAL A 50 -0.03 4.05 -3.02
CA VAL A 50 0.79 3.10 -2.26
C VAL A 50 1.41 2.05 -3.17
N ASN A 51 0.63 1.47 -4.07
CA ASN A 51 1.08 0.45 -5.02
C ASN A 51 2.14 0.99 -5.98
N LEU A 52 1.95 2.23 -6.46
CA LEU A 52 2.94 2.94 -7.26
C LEU A 52 4.24 3.14 -6.48
N LEU A 53 4.15 3.69 -5.27
CA LEU A 53 5.32 3.93 -4.43
C LEU A 53 6.07 2.63 -4.11
N ALA A 54 5.34 1.54 -3.87
CA ALA A 54 5.93 0.24 -3.58
C ALA A 54 6.68 -0.35 -4.79
N THR A 55 6.25 -0.04 -6.00
CA THR A 55 6.84 -0.56 -7.24
C THR A 55 7.94 0.33 -7.82
N GLU A 56 8.07 1.58 -7.35
CA GLU A 56 9.16 2.48 -7.73
C GLU A 56 10.52 2.13 -7.07
N ASP A 57 11.63 2.49 -7.74
CA ASP A 57 13.00 2.43 -7.20
C ASP A 57 13.24 3.54 -6.16
N MET A 58 12.35 3.66 -5.19
CA MET A 58 12.43 4.69 -4.17
C MET A 58 13.08 4.12 -2.92
N ASN A 59 14.42 4.05 -2.94
CA ASN A 59 15.23 4.18 -1.72
C ASN A 59 14.85 5.43 -0.88
N SER A 60 14.07 6.35 -1.46
CA SER A 60 13.57 7.62 -0.94
C SER A 60 12.16 7.56 -0.34
N ALA A 61 11.39 6.47 -0.50
CA ALA A 61 10.16 6.27 0.24
C ALA A 61 10.57 5.96 1.67
N GLN A 62 10.79 6.99 2.49
CA GLN A 62 11.25 6.89 3.86
C GLN A 62 10.13 6.36 4.79
N VAL A 63 9.44 5.31 4.33
CA VAL A 63 8.42 4.56 5.04
C VAL A 63 8.98 3.19 5.38
N ASP A 64 8.51 2.65 6.50
CA ASP A 64 8.91 1.35 7.02
C ASP A 64 8.11 0.22 6.37
N SER A 65 6.81 0.47 6.23
CA SER A 65 5.83 -0.48 5.70
C SER A 65 4.74 0.25 4.93
N MET A 66 4.07 -0.50 4.06
CA MET A 66 3.00 -0.01 3.20
C MET A 66 1.79 -0.93 3.30
N VAL A 67 0.60 -0.34 3.25
CA VAL A 67 -0.67 -1.06 3.33
C VAL A 67 -1.59 -0.52 2.23
N SER A 68 -1.97 -1.39 1.32
CA SER A 68 -2.92 -1.10 0.25
C SER A 68 -4.22 -1.81 0.54
N ILE A 69 -5.32 -1.06 0.67
CA ILE A 69 -6.66 -1.57 0.97
C ILE A 69 -7.54 -1.30 -0.25
N SER A 70 -8.06 -2.36 -0.87
CA SER A 70 -8.87 -2.28 -2.08
C SER A 70 -8.23 -1.40 -3.18
N GLY A 71 -6.90 -1.48 -3.28
CA GLY A 71 -6.10 -0.58 -4.11
C GLY A 71 -6.20 -0.89 -5.60
N VAL A 72 -6.06 0.14 -6.43
CA VAL A 72 -6.05 0.01 -7.89
C VAL A 72 -4.65 -0.35 -8.41
N TRP A 73 -4.56 -1.33 -9.31
CA TRP A 73 -3.28 -1.82 -9.87
C TRP A 73 -3.12 -1.58 -11.36
N LYS A 74 -4.22 -1.46 -12.09
CA LYS A 74 -4.24 -1.14 -13.53
C LYS A 74 -5.55 -0.42 -13.85
N PRO A 75 -5.61 0.42 -14.90
CA PRO A 75 -6.89 0.87 -15.43
C PRO A 75 -7.74 -0.33 -15.89
N TRP A 76 -9.06 -0.24 -15.73
CA TRP A 76 -9.99 -1.28 -16.19
C TRP A 76 -11.25 -0.67 -16.84
N SER A 77 -11.89 -1.42 -17.72
CA SER A 77 -12.83 -0.90 -18.72
C SER A 77 -14.26 -0.64 -18.21
N ASN A 78 -14.53 -0.65 -16.90
CA ASN A 78 -15.89 -0.51 -16.37
C ASN A 78 -16.33 0.97 -16.16
N GLY A 79 -15.68 1.94 -16.81
CA GLY A 79 -15.97 3.37 -16.68
C GLY A 79 -15.34 4.05 -15.46
N TYR A 80 -15.01 3.33 -14.38
CA TYR A 80 -14.34 3.94 -13.21
C TYR A 80 -12.89 4.38 -13.49
N SER A 81 -12.21 3.78 -14.47
CA SER A 81 -10.88 4.22 -14.91
C SER A 81 -10.88 5.63 -15.51
N GLU A 82 -11.97 6.02 -16.18
CA GLU A 82 -12.15 7.37 -16.72
C GLU A 82 -12.40 8.38 -15.60
N TYR A 83 -13.11 8.00 -14.53
CA TYR A 83 -13.32 8.85 -13.35
C TYR A 83 -12.05 9.07 -12.53
N LEU A 84 -11.23 8.03 -12.37
CA LEU A 84 -10.01 8.11 -11.56
C LEU A 84 -8.83 8.75 -12.31
N ASN A 85 -8.95 8.98 -13.62
CA ASN A 85 -7.87 9.49 -14.49
C ASN A 85 -6.53 8.76 -14.25
N VAL A 86 -6.60 7.45 -13.98
CA VAL A 86 -5.40 6.62 -13.79
C VAL A 86 -4.75 6.51 -15.16
N ASP A 87 -3.61 7.15 -15.31
CA ASP A 87 -2.84 7.07 -16.54
C ASP A 87 -2.44 5.60 -16.77
N PRO A 88 -2.79 5.00 -17.93
CA PRO A 88 -2.41 3.63 -18.24
C PRO A 88 -0.90 3.42 -18.23
N ASP A 89 -0.10 4.44 -18.52
CA ASP A 89 1.36 4.36 -18.45
C ASP A 89 1.88 4.35 -17.00
N LEU A 90 1.00 4.52 -16.01
CA LEU A 90 1.30 4.51 -14.58
C LEU A 90 0.59 3.36 -13.86
N ALA A 91 0.31 2.25 -14.53
CA ALA A 91 -0.10 1.03 -13.84
C ALA A 91 1.09 0.44 -13.05
N PRO A 92 0.96 0.21 -11.73
CA PRO A 92 2.01 -0.45 -10.93
C PRO A 92 2.56 -1.74 -11.54
N VAL A 93 1.71 -2.53 -12.20
CA VAL A 93 2.07 -3.83 -12.81
C VAL A 93 2.93 -3.70 -14.07
N ASP A 94 2.90 -2.55 -14.75
CA ASP A 94 3.65 -2.31 -15.98
C ASP A 94 5.04 -1.71 -15.70
N ARG A 95 5.36 -1.42 -14.43
CA ARG A 95 6.64 -0.86 -14.00
C ARG A 95 7.60 -1.95 -13.59
N GLN A 96 8.91 -1.75 -13.70
CA GLN A 96 9.86 -2.75 -13.17
C GLN A 96 9.78 -2.76 -11.63
N PRO A 97 9.32 -3.86 -11.02
CA PRO A 97 9.03 -3.89 -9.60
C PRO A 97 10.32 -3.89 -8.80
N LYS A 98 10.44 -2.93 -7.90
CA LYS A 98 11.54 -2.83 -6.95
C LYS A 98 10.99 -2.71 -5.53
N ILE A 99 10.16 -3.67 -5.15
CA ILE A 99 9.55 -3.73 -3.81
C ILE A 99 10.66 -3.95 -2.78
N SER A 100 11.15 -2.85 -2.23
CA SER A 100 12.26 -2.81 -1.28
C SER A 100 11.79 -2.80 0.18
N LYS A 101 10.49 -2.59 0.40
CA LYS A 101 9.83 -2.50 1.71
C LYS A 101 8.66 -3.47 1.77
N HIS A 102 8.26 -3.83 2.99
CA HIS A 102 7.13 -4.74 3.16
C HIS A 102 5.81 -4.09 2.71
N LEU A 103 5.06 -4.79 1.85
CA LEU A 103 3.76 -4.35 1.36
C LEU A 103 2.65 -5.31 1.84
N THR A 104 1.68 -4.81 2.58
CA THR A 104 0.40 -5.50 2.79
C THR A 104 -0.55 -5.15 1.66
N VAL A 105 -1.20 -6.16 1.11
CA VAL A 105 -2.38 -5.95 0.28
C VAL A 105 -3.57 -6.60 0.93
N ILE A 106 -4.65 -5.83 1.06
CA ILE A 106 -5.91 -6.27 1.65
C ILE A 106 -7.01 -5.98 0.64
N HIS A 107 -7.79 -6.98 0.27
CA HIS A 107 -8.82 -6.83 -0.77
C HIS A 107 -9.95 -7.82 -0.56
N SER A 108 -11.19 -7.39 -0.76
CA SER A 108 -12.37 -8.27 -0.66
C SER A 108 -12.65 -8.99 -1.98
N VAL A 109 -13.02 -10.27 -1.91
CA VAL A 109 -13.38 -11.07 -3.09
C VAL A 109 -14.63 -10.53 -3.77
N ASP A 110 -15.52 -9.89 -3.01
CA ASP A 110 -16.76 -9.27 -3.48
C ASP A 110 -16.65 -7.76 -3.76
N ASP A 111 -15.44 -7.23 -3.99
CA ASP A 111 -15.25 -5.84 -4.41
C ASP A 111 -15.72 -5.64 -5.87
N GLU A 112 -16.92 -5.08 -6.02
CA GLU A 112 -17.51 -4.75 -7.33
C GLU A 112 -16.94 -3.46 -7.94
N THR A 113 -16.23 -2.64 -7.15
CA THR A 113 -15.64 -1.38 -7.64
C THR A 113 -14.28 -1.65 -8.26
N VAL A 114 -13.36 -2.26 -7.50
CA VAL A 114 -12.02 -2.64 -7.97
C VAL A 114 -11.92 -4.17 -7.99
N PRO A 115 -11.91 -4.79 -9.18
CA PRO A 115 -11.87 -6.25 -9.29
C PRO A 115 -10.66 -6.86 -8.58
N ILE A 116 -10.89 -7.88 -7.75
CA ILE A 116 -9.83 -8.57 -6.99
C ILE A 116 -8.77 -9.20 -7.90
N GLU A 117 -9.11 -9.52 -9.15
CA GLU A 117 -8.21 -10.02 -10.17
C GLU A 117 -7.02 -9.08 -10.37
N GLN A 118 -7.22 -7.77 -10.23
CA GLN A 118 -6.11 -6.81 -10.31
C GLN A 118 -5.03 -7.03 -9.26
N MET A 119 -5.45 -7.26 -8.01
CA MET A 119 -4.52 -7.62 -6.94
C MET A 119 -3.86 -8.97 -7.25
N ARG A 120 -4.64 -9.99 -7.64
CA ARG A 120 -4.09 -11.34 -7.90
C ARG A 120 -3.06 -11.33 -9.01
N ASP A 121 -3.33 -10.61 -10.09
CA ASP A 121 -2.38 -10.41 -11.20
C ASP A 121 -1.08 -9.77 -10.69
N PHE A 122 -1.17 -8.72 -9.87
CA PHE A 122 -0.01 -8.11 -9.25
C PHE A 122 0.76 -9.09 -8.36
N ILE A 123 0.07 -9.87 -7.53
CA ILE A 123 0.70 -10.83 -6.64
C ILE A 123 1.45 -11.92 -7.42
N GLU A 124 0.84 -12.49 -8.45
CA GLU A 124 1.53 -13.48 -9.30
C GLU A 124 2.72 -12.87 -10.04
N TRP A 125 2.62 -11.59 -10.40
CA TRP A 125 3.72 -10.86 -11.03
C TRP A 125 4.89 -10.55 -10.07
N VAL A 126 4.64 -10.25 -8.79
CA VAL A 126 5.73 -9.96 -7.81
C VAL A 126 6.33 -11.21 -7.17
N LYS A 127 5.57 -12.31 -7.12
CA LYS A 127 5.99 -13.59 -6.54
C LYS A 127 7.34 -14.12 -7.03
N PRO A 128 7.72 -14.05 -8.32
CA PRO A 128 9.03 -14.53 -8.77
C PRO A 128 10.19 -13.57 -8.44
N LEU A 129 9.92 -12.37 -7.91
CA LEU A 129 10.96 -11.35 -7.74
C LEU A 129 11.82 -11.61 -6.50
N PRO A 130 13.15 -11.55 -6.62
CA PRO A 130 14.03 -11.71 -5.49
C PRO A 130 13.85 -10.56 -4.48
N ARG A 131 13.88 -10.88 -3.18
CA ARG A 131 13.88 -9.92 -2.06
C ARG A 131 12.61 -9.07 -1.90
N THR A 132 11.53 -9.44 -2.58
CA THR A 132 10.23 -8.80 -2.39
C THR A 132 9.57 -9.34 -1.12
N SER A 133 9.14 -8.45 -0.23
CA SER A 133 8.47 -8.80 1.02
C SER A 133 7.04 -8.28 0.97
N TYR A 134 6.06 -9.17 1.05
CA TYR A 134 4.65 -8.80 1.00
C TYR A 134 3.78 -9.76 1.81
N SER A 135 2.59 -9.28 2.20
CA SER A 135 1.52 -10.07 2.80
C SER A 135 0.22 -9.81 2.04
N VAL A 136 -0.59 -10.84 1.85
CA VAL A 136 -1.90 -10.73 1.21
C VAL A 136 -2.98 -11.18 2.18
N LEU A 137 -4.02 -10.37 2.32
CA LEU A 137 -5.24 -10.72 3.04
C LEU A 137 -6.43 -10.59 2.08
N GLU A 138 -6.84 -11.73 1.51
CA GLU A 138 -8.09 -11.81 0.76
C GLU A 138 -9.25 -11.98 1.74
N LEU A 139 -10.13 -10.98 1.79
CA LEU A 139 -11.34 -11.02 2.61
C LEU A 139 -12.47 -11.68 1.82
N LYS A 140 -13.20 -12.61 2.43
CA LYS A 140 -14.34 -13.26 1.76
C LYS A 140 -15.46 -12.27 1.42
N HIS A 141 -15.65 -11.29 2.32
CA HIS A 141 -16.67 -10.25 2.24
C HIS A 141 -16.10 -8.92 2.73
N GLY A 142 -16.67 -7.82 2.23
CA GLY A 142 -16.35 -6.47 2.68
C GLY A 142 -16.48 -5.39 1.60
N GLY A 143 -16.76 -5.78 0.36
CA GLY A 143 -16.93 -4.86 -0.75
C GLY A 143 -15.70 -3.98 -0.98
N HIS A 144 -15.91 -2.77 -1.48
CA HIS A 144 -14.83 -1.85 -1.83
C HIS A 144 -14.17 -1.17 -0.63
N ALA A 145 -14.87 -1.01 0.49
CA ALA A 145 -14.37 -0.33 1.68
C ALA A 145 -14.46 -1.24 2.91
N PRO A 146 -13.73 -2.38 2.92
CA PRO A 146 -13.81 -3.35 4.00
C PRO A 146 -13.51 -2.71 5.35
N GLY A 147 -14.43 -2.88 6.31
CA GLY A 147 -14.29 -2.37 7.68
C GLY A 147 -14.57 -0.87 7.89
N PHE A 148 -14.94 -0.12 6.85
CA PHE A 148 -15.34 1.30 6.99
C PHE A 148 -16.83 1.48 7.29
N GLU A 149 -17.68 0.57 6.81
CA GLU A 149 -19.13 0.67 6.98
C GLU A 149 -19.61 0.18 8.35
N ASP A 150 -18.93 -0.81 8.93
CA ASP A 150 -19.19 -1.29 10.28
C ASP A 150 -17.87 -1.53 11.03
N PRO A 151 -17.46 -0.63 11.94
CA PRO A 151 -16.24 -0.79 12.71
C PRO A 151 -16.32 -1.91 13.77
N SER A 152 -17.50 -2.48 14.02
CA SER A 152 -17.66 -3.68 14.84
C SER A 152 -17.35 -4.97 14.06
N ASP A 153 -17.16 -4.86 12.74
CA ASP A 153 -16.86 -6.00 11.89
C ASP A 153 -15.48 -6.58 12.19
N SER A 154 -15.45 -7.90 12.27
CA SER A 154 -14.25 -8.75 12.29
C SER A 154 -13.21 -8.36 11.23
N VAL A 155 -13.63 -7.76 10.13
CA VAL A 155 -12.77 -7.30 9.03
C VAL A 155 -11.80 -6.20 9.46
N LEU A 156 -12.26 -5.19 10.21
CA LEU A 156 -11.37 -4.12 10.69
C LEU A 156 -10.33 -4.67 11.67
N SER A 157 -10.74 -5.61 12.53
CA SER A 157 -9.82 -6.30 13.45
C SER A 157 -8.76 -7.12 12.69
N GLN A 158 -9.14 -7.78 11.59
CA GLN A 158 -8.21 -8.50 10.72
C GLN A 158 -7.22 -7.54 10.04
N ILE A 159 -7.69 -6.39 9.54
CA ILE A 159 -6.85 -5.34 8.95
C ILE A 159 -5.84 -4.83 9.98
N VAL A 160 -6.30 -4.41 11.15
CA VAL A 160 -5.44 -3.90 12.23
C VAL A 160 -4.44 -4.97 12.66
N SER A 161 -4.88 -6.22 12.81
CA SER A 161 -3.99 -7.34 13.16
C SER A 161 -2.92 -7.59 12.10
N ALA A 162 -3.25 -7.48 10.81
CA ALA A 162 -2.30 -7.62 9.72
C ALA A 162 -1.23 -6.51 9.76
N ILE A 163 -1.66 -5.27 9.99
CA ILE A 163 -0.77 -4.10 10.12
C ILE A 163 0.15 -4.27 11.33
N LEU A 164 -0.41 -4.57 12.50
CA LEU A 164 0.37 -4.71 13.74
C LEU A 164 1.37 -5.86 13.70
N LYS A 165 1.05 -6.96 13.02
CA LYS A 165 2.01 -8.08 12.83
C LYS A 165 3.25 -7.65 12.06
N GLN A 166 3.15 -6.66 11.18
CA GLN A 166 4.27 -6.14 10.40
C GLN A 166 5.08 -5.10 11.15
N SER A 167 4.43 -4.29 11.98
CA SER A 167 5.08 -3.26 12.79
C SER A 167 5.88 -3.82 13.97
N ARG A 168 5.76 -5.13 14.26
CA ARG A 168 6.61 -5.77 15.27
C ARG A 168 8.06 -5.68 14.80
N PRO A 169 8.94 -5.00 15.58
CA PRO A 169 10.35 -4.95 15.25
C PRO A 169 10.82 -6.38 15.06
N THR A 170 11.47 -6.67 13.92
CA THR A 170 12.33 -7.84 13.81
C THR A 170 13.21 -7.79 15.06
N ALA A 171 12.96 -8.69 16.00
CA ALA A 171 13.44 -8.50 17.36
C ALA A 171 14.91 -8.12 17.32
N LEU A 172 15.27 -7.12 18.13
CA LEU A 172 16.66 -6.79 18.40
C LEU A 172 17.36 -8.11 18.70
N ARG A 173 18.15 -8.60 17.74
CA ARG A 173 18.98 -9.79 17.89
C ARG A 173 20.16 -9.40 18.77
N GLY A 174 19.85 -9.01 20.01
CA GLY A 174 20.82 -8.85 21.08
C GLY A 174 21.35 -10.23 21.43
N ARG A 175 22.65 -10.33 21.68
CA ARG A 175 23.35 -11.59 21.98
C ARG A 175 22.84 -12.33 23.22
N HIS A 176 21.83 -11.83 23.92
CA HIS A 176 21.28 -12.42 25.14
C HIS A 176 19.75 -12.30 25.17
N GLY A 177 19.07 -13.40 24.81
CA GLY A 177 17.72 -13.74 25.29
C GLY A 177 16.54 -12.90 24.78
N TRP A 178 15.48 -13.58 24.37
CA TRP A 178 14.18 -12.98 24.08
C TRP A 178 13.46 -12.68 25.39
N TYR A 179 12.86 -11.49 25.51
CA TYR A 179 11.80 -11.24 26.49
C TYR A 179 10.52 -10.91 25.71
N GLU A 180 9.51 -11.77 25.83
CA GLU A 180 8.14 -11.45 25.43
C GLU A 180 7.48 -10.69 26.58
N ILE A 181 6.89 -9.53 26.28
CA ILE A 181 5.94 -8.86 27.18
C ILE A 181 4.65 -8.70 26.36
N PHE A 182 3.56 -9.20 26.94
CA PHE A 182 2.21 -9.27 26.38
C PHE A 182 1.64 -7.90 26.01
#